data_AF-A0A9E2APG5-F1
#
_entry.id   AF-A0A9E2APG5-F1
#
_cell.length_a   1.000
_cell.length_b   1.000
_cell.length_c   1.000
_cell.angle_alpha   90.00
_cell.angle_beta   90.00
_cell.angle_gamma   90.00
#
_symmetry.space_group_name_H-M   'P 1'
#
loop_
_entity.id
_entity.type
_entity.pdbx_description
1 polymer ?
#
loop_
_entity_poly.entity_id
_entity_poly.type
_entity_poly.pdbx_seq_one_letter_code
_entity_poly.pdbx_strand_id
1 'polypeptide(L)'
;NTSIASKLYVPPVIDPNAPPPGTVSGALVAWDPIEQKEVWKVPQVLHQNGGLLTTSSGLVFQGDAEGKFTARDASTGEALWQFDVRGGAIAPPVTYEVDGEQYITIAVGWGGYRGMLFKAATLHPGTVYTFKLGGIAEAPAKLPSDAKPLTVLRSDASPEQMGRGITAFFQYCLGCHATTGLGGGVVPDLARSTDAVFNNWDQIVFEGALEHNGMPNMSGHVSKEELENIRHFILFTAKAFSEGMSPIDYATNLGTFQYIGDQARLAEAQLKD
;
A
#
# COMPACT_ATOMS: atom_id res chain seq x y z
N ASN A 1 20.54 -7.75 27.66
CA ASN A 1 19.15 -8.16 28.03
C ASN A 1 18.10 -7.14 27.57
N THR A 2 17.74 -7.12 26.29
CA THR A 2 16.60 -6.31 25.76
C THR A 2 16.07 -6.95 24.47
N SER A 3 15.04 -7.80 24.58
CA SER A 3 14.17 -8.10 23.43
C SER A 3 13.16 -6.98 23.23
N ILE A 4 12.63 -6.83 22.02
CA ILE A 4 11.54 -5.90 21.68
C ILE A 4 10.34 -6.02 22.63
N ALA A 5 10.10 -7.21 23.20
CA ALA A 5 9.09 -7.43 24.24
C ALA A 5 9.24 -6.50 25.46
N SER A 6 10.46 -6.05 25.77
CA SER A 6 10.76 -5.20 26.93
C SER A 6 10.79 -3.70 26.65
N LYS A 7 10.78 -3.26 25.39
CA LYS A 7 10.94 -1.83 25.03
C LYS A 7 9.90 -1.25 24.06
N LEU A 8 9.04 -2.08 23.46
CA LEU A 8 7.94 -1.62 22.60
C LEU A 8 6.55 -2.00 23.12
N TYR A 9 6.45 -2.79 24.19
CA TYR A 9 5.17 -2.93 24.88
C TYR A 9 4.94 -1.76 25.83
N VAL A 10 4.67 -0.59 25.26
CA VAL A 10 3.66 0.27 25.88
C VAL A 10 2.37 -0.51 25.64
N PRO A 11 1.70 -1.10 26.66
CA PRO A 11 0.37 -1.62 26.44
C PRO A 11 -0.38 -0.50 25.73
N PRO A 12 -0.98 -0.73 24.56
CA PRO A 12 -1.67 0.34 23.88
C PRO A 12 -2.61 0.92 24.92
N VAL A 13 -2.44 2.21 25.22
CA VAL A 13 -3.46 2.95 25.96
C VAL A 13 -4.58 3.06 24.94
N ILE A 14 -5.31 1.95 24.77
CA ILE A 14 -6.50 1.89 23.97
C ILE A 14 -7.48 2.71 24.77
N ASP A 15 -7.66 3.96 24.35
CA ASP A 15 -8.81 4.73 24.78
C ASP A 15 -10.03 3.86 24.48
N PRO A 16 -10.77 3.39 25.51
CA PRO A 16 -11.94 2.54 25.30
C PRO A 16 -13.05 3.27 24.53
N ASN A 17 -12.92 4.59 24.35
CA ASN A 17 -13.79 5.43 23.53
C ASN A 17 -13.19 5.75 22.16
N ALA A 18 -11.95 5.33 21.86
CA ALA A 18 -11.42 5.47 20.52
C ALA A 18 -12.24 4.60 19.56
N PRO A 19 -12.57 5.12 18.36
CA PRO A 19 -13.18 4.31 17.33
C PRO A 19 -12.34 3.04 17.10
N PRO A 20 -12.96 1.86 16.95
CA PRO A 20 -12.22 0.65 16.63
C PRO A 20 -11.31 0.91 15.42
N PRO A 21 -10.10 0.31 15.36
CA PRO A 21 -9.17 0.50 14.24
C PRO A 21 -9.94 0.40 12.93
N GLY A 22 -9.94 1.49 12.18
CA GLY A 22 -10.90 1.72 11.10
C GLY A 22 -10.92 0.58 10.09
N THR A 23 -12.11 0.37 9.51
CA THR A 23 -12.26 -0.39 8.28
C THR A 23 -11.38 0.22 7.19
N VAL A 24 -10.86 -0.60 6.26
CA VAL A 24 -10.11 -0.11 5.08
C VAL A 24 -10.96 0.72 4.10
N SER A 25 -12.22 0.97 4.43
CA SER A 25 -13.17 1.73 3.62
C SER A 25 -13.05 3.23 3.87
N GLY A 26 -13.43 4.01 2.86
CA GLY A 26 -13.50 5.47 2.93
C GLY A 26 -14.91 5.98 2.80
N ALA A 27 -15.05 7.29 2.95
CA ALA A 27 -16.24 7.99 2.50
C ALA A 27 -15.93 9.45 2.17
N LEU A 28 -16.63 9.99 1.19
CA LEU A 28 -16.76 11.43 1.00
C LEU A 28 -17.90 11.91 1.90
N VAL A 29 -17.62 12.88 2.75
CA VAL A 29 -18.56 13.41 3.75
C VAL A 29 -18.74 14.91 3.52
N ALA A 30 -19.98 15.35 3.37
CA ALA A 30 -20.32 16.75 3.60
C ALA A 30 -20.64 16.94 5.08
N TRP A 31 -19.82 17.75 5.73
CA TRP A 31 -19.94 18.07 7.14
C TRP A 31 -20.41 19.51 7.31
N ASP A 32 -21.46 19.72 8.09
CA ASP A 32 -21.85 21.05 8.54
C ASP A 32 -21.03 21.41 9.78
N PRO A 33 -20.10 22.39 9.70
CA PRO A 33 -19.26 22.74 10.85
C PRO A 33 -20.00 23.55 11.92
N ILE A 34 -21.13 24.19 11.59
CA ILE A 34 -21.94 24.97 12.54
C ILE A 34 -22.77 24.01 13.38
N GLU A 35 -23.49 23.13 12.69
CA GLU A 35 -24.37 22.14 13.31
C GLU A 35 -23.62 20.90 13.81
N GLN A 36 -22.35 20.76 13.43
CA GLN A 36 -21.47 19.62 13.72
C GLN A 36 -22.13 18.28 13.38
N LYS A 37 -22.69 18.19 12.16
CA LYS A 37 -23.38 17.00 11.69
C LYS A 37 -23.05 16.67 10.24
N GLU A 38 -23.13 15.37 9.93
CA GLU A 38 -23.11 14.88 8.56
C GLU A 38 -24.38 15.33 7.83
N VAL A 39 -24.22 16.04 6.71
CA VAL A 39 -25.33 16.42 5.82
C VAL A 39 -25.63 15.27 4.86
N TRP A 40 -24.58 14.72 4.26
CA TRP A 40 -24.65 13.53 3.42
C TRP A 40 -23.29 12.83 3.37
N LYS A 41 -23.31 11.56 2.92
CA LYS A 41 -22.14 10.69 2.83
C LYS A 41 -22.20 9.79 1.60
N VAL A 42 -21.06 9.62 0.95
CA VAL A 42 -20.86 8.67 -0.14
C VAL A 42 -19.79 7.66 0.27
N PRO A 43 -20.14 6.38 0.48
CA PRO A 43 -19.16 5.33 0.78
C PRO A 43 -18.17 5.13 -0.37
N GLN A 44 -16.92 4.81 -0.03
CA GLN A 44 -15.82 4.56 -0.98
C GLN A 44 -15.08 3.27 -0.61
N VAL A 45 -14.57 2.56 -1.63
CA VAL A 45 -13.95 1.24 -1.46
C VAL A 45 -12.70 1.28 -0.59
N LEU A 46 -11.87 2.31 -0.75
CA LEU A 46 -10.68 2.56 0.07
C LEU A 46 -10.79 3.89 0.80
N HIS A 47 -10.06 4.05 1.90
CA HIS A 47 -9.96 5.34 2.61
C HIS A 47 -9.06 6.36 1.90
N GLN A 48 -8.14 5.92 1.05
CA GLN A 48 -7.20 6.80 0.35
C GLN A 48 -7.75 7.24 -1.02
N ASN A 49 -8.76 8.12 -1.01
CA ASN A 49 -9.25 8.79 -2.22
C ASN A 49 -8.61 10.17 -2.38
N GLY A 50 -8.85 10.81 -3.53
CA GLY A 50 -8.31 12.11 -3.84
C GLY A 50 -8.91 13.25 -3.04
N GLY A 51 -8.17 14.36 -3.02
CA GLY A 51 -8.66 15.62 -2.50
C GLY A 51 -9.85 16.16 -3.30
N LEU A 52 -10.44 17.23 -2.79
CA LEU A 52 -11.69 17.80 -3.29
C LEU A 52 -11.47 19.16 -3.92
N LEU A 53 -12.31 19.48 -4.90
CA LEU A 53 -12.49 20.83 -5.42
C LEU A 53 -13.98 21.15 -5.41
N THR A 54 -14.38 22.24 -4.77
CA THR A 54 -15.76 22.76 -4.81
C THR A 54 -15.81 24.05 -5.62
N THR A 55 -16.88 24.26 -6.38
CA THR A 55 -17.10 25.49 -7.17
C THR A 55 -18.29 26.29 -6.65
N SER A 56 -18.35 27.58 -7.00
CA SER A 56 -19.49 28.47 -6.67
C SER A 56 -20.81 28.05 -7.32
N SER A 57 -20.76 27.22 -8.37
CA SER A 57 -21.93 26.66 -9.04
C SER A 57 -22.55 25.46 -8.30
N GLY A 58 -22.04 25.11 -7.10
CA GLY A 58 -22.56 24.00 -6.31
C GLY A 58 -22.08 22.62 -6.78
N LEU A 59 -20.88 22.53 -7.36
CA LEU A 59 -20.28 21.25 -7.75
C LEU A 59 -19.12 20.87 -6.84
N VAL A 60 -18.97 19.57 -6.56
CA VAL A 60 -17.80 18.96 -5.91
C VAL A 60 -17.15 17.97 -6.85
N PHE A 61 -15.85 18.12 -7.09
CA PHE A 61 -15.04 17.23 -7.91
C PHE A 61 -14.09 16.40 -7.05
N GLN A 62 -14.00 15.11 -7.35
CA GLN A 62 -13.09 14.19 -6.68
C GLN A 62 -12.61 13.09 -7.62
N GLY A 63 -11.31 12.80 -7.60
CA GLY A 63 -10.76 11.54 -8.12
C GLY A 63 -10.72 10.49 -7.01
N ASP A 64 -11.05 9.23 -7.28
CA ASP A 64 -11.06 8.16 -6.28
C ASP A 64 -10.00 7.07 -6.53
N ALA A 65 -9.86 6.16 -5.57
CA ALA A 65 -8.89 5.06 -5.63
C ALA A 65 -9.18 4.02 -6.71
N GLU A 66 -10.42 3.98 -7.22
CA GLU A 66 -10.85 3.10 -8.31
C GLU A 66 -10.54 3.71 -9.69
N GLY A 67 -10.12 4.98 -9.74
CA GLY A 67 -9.81 5.71 -10.95
C GLY A 67 -11.00 6.40 -11.60
N LYS A 68 -12.05 6.70 -10.82
CA LYS A 68 -13.16 7.53 -11.27
C LYS A 68 -12.91 8.98 -10.87
N PHE A 69 -13.07 9.89 -11.81
CA PHE A 69 -13.15 11.32 -11.56
C PHE A 69 -14.62 11.76 -11.66
N THR A 70 -15.19 12.18 -10.53
CA THR A 70 -16.64 12.41 -10.40
C THR A 70 -16.92 13.88 -10.06
N ALA A 71 -17.90 14.47 -10.74
CA ALA A 71 -18.53 15.73 -10.35
C ALA A 71 -19.88 15.43 -9.69
N ARG A 72 -20.12 16.03 -8.53
CA ARG A 72 -21.32 15.82 -7.71
C ARG A 72 -22.01 17.13 -7.40
N ASP A 73 -23.32 17.06 -7.18
CA ASP A 73 -24.06 18.16 -6.55
C ASP A 73 -23.57 18.34 -5.10
N ALA A 74 -23.18 19.56 -4.73
CA ALA A 74 -22.61 19.85 -3.41
C ALA A 74 -23.63 19.75 -2.27
N SER A 75 -24.91 19.96 -2.56
CA SER A 75 -26.00 19.94 -1.56
C SER A 75 -26.51 18.53 -1.27
N THR A 76 -26.47 17.63 -2.25
CA THR A 76 -27.03 16.27 -2.12
C THR A 76 -25.99 15.15 -2.16
N GLY A 77 -24.80 15.39 -2.73
CA GLY A 77 -23.79 14.37 -3.00
C GLY A 77 -24.09 13.50 -4.25
N GLU A 78 -25.17 13.81 -4.98
CA GLU A 78 -25.57 13.10 -6.20
C GLU A 78 -24.48 13.20 -7.27
N ALA A 79 -24.13 12.07 -7.92
CA ALA A 79 -23.20 12.08 -9.03
C ALA A 79 -23.87 12.63 -10.30
N LEU A 80 -23.36 13.74 -10.81
CA LEU A 80 -23.87 14.41 -12.01
C LEU A 80 -23.07 14.03 -13.26
N TRP A 81 -21.79 13.74 -13.09
CA TRP A 81 -20.89 13.33 -14.17
C TRP A 81 -19.73 12.50 -13.62
N GLN A 82 -19.24 11.56 -14.43
CA GLN A 82 -18.12 10.70 -14.06
C GLN A 82 -17.27 10.34 -15.29
N PHE A 83 -15.96 10.22 -15.09
CA PHE A 83 -15.00 9.81 -16.10
C PHE A 83 -13.98 8.80 -15.55
N ASP A 84 -13.57 7.82 -16.36
CA ASP A 84 -12.51 6.86 -16.02
C ASP A 84 -11.14 7.46 -16.35
N VAL A 85 -10.41 7.89 -15.32
CA VAL A 85 -9.03 8.42 -15.43
C VAL A 85 -7.96 7.33 -15.37
N ARG A 86 -8.37 6.07 -15.60
CA ARG A 86 -7.56 4.85 -15.78
C ARG A 86 -6.85 4.31 -14.54
N GLY A 87 -6.46 5.16 -13.60
CA GLY A 87 -5.81 4.76 -12.36
C GLY A 87 -6.28 5.57 -11.16
N GLY A 88 -6.02 5.05 -9.96
CA GLY A 88 -6.42 5.72 -8.71
C GLY A 88 -5.83 7.13 -8.60
N ALA A 89 -6.66 8.10 -8.21
CA ALA A 89 -6.30 9.50 -8.10
C ALA A 89 -6.32 9.96 -6.64
N ILE A 90 -5.18 10.45 -6.15
CA ILE A 90 -5.02 10.92 -4.76
C ILE A 90 -4.82 12.43 -4.64
N ALA A 91 -4.49 13.11 -5.74
CA ALA A 91 -4.30 14.56 -5.75
C ALA A 91 -5.66 15.29 -5.77
N PRO A 92 -5.75 16.50 -5.19
CA PRO A 92 -6.90 17.36 -5.39
C PRO A 92 -6.96 17.86 -6.84
N PRO A 93 -8.17 18.00 -7.43
CA PRO A 93 -8.34 18.72 -8.68
C PRO A 93 -8.12 20.22 -8.52
N VAL A 94 -7.83 20.91 -9.61
CA VAL A 94 -7.77 22.37 -9.70
C VAL A 94 -8.66 22.86 -10.85
N THR A 95 -9.12 24.11 -10.78
CA THR A 95 -9.83 24.78 -11.88
C THR A 95 -9.22 26.14 -12.17
N TYR A 96 -9.24 26.55 -13.42
CA TYR A 96 -8.70 27.81 -13.91
C TYR A 96 -9.41 28.20 -15.22
N GLU A 97 -9.17 29.42 -15.68
CA GLU A 97 -9.70 29.94 -16.94
C GLU A 97 -8.56 30.24 -17.91
N VAL A 98 -8.76 29.94 -19.19
CA VAL A 98 -7.88 30.34 -20.30
C VAL A 98 -8.76 30.87 -21.42
N ASP A 99 -8.52 32.10 -21.86
CA ASP A 99 -9.26 32.77 -22.95
C ASP A 99 -10.80 32.72 -22.80
N GLY A 100 -11.29 32.87 -21.57
CA GLY A 100 -12.72 32.83 -21.26
C GLY A 100 -13.34 31.43 -21.17
N GLU A 101 -12.54 30.36 -21.34
CA GLU A 101 -12.99 28.99 -21.13
C GLU A 101 -12.51 28.44 -19.79
N GLN A 102 -13.42 27.84 -19.02
CA GLN A 102 -13.08 27.17 -17.77
C GLN A 102 -12.55 25.75 -18.01
N TYR A 103 -11.47 25.43 -17.30
CA TYR A 103 -10.83 24.13 -17.29
C TYR A 103 -10.81 23.54 -15.88
N ILE A 104 -10.88 22.21 -15.80
CA ILE A 104 -10.69 21.45 -14.56
C ILE A 104 -9.58 20.44 -14.81
N THR A 105 -8.55 20.42 -13.97
CA THR A 105 -7.38 19.57 -14.14
C THR A 105 -7.12 18.72 -12.91
N ILE A 106 -6.73 17.47 -13.12
CA ILE A 106 -6.32 16.55 -12.05
C ILE A 106 -5.05 15.80 -12.47
N ALA A 107 -4.08 15.75 -11.56
CA ALA A 107 -2.90 14.89 -11.71
C ALA A 107 -3.23 13.49 -11.17
N VAL A 108 -3.17 12.49 -12.05
CA VAL A 108 -3.56 11.12 -11.74
C VAL A 108 -2.33 10.24 -11.67
N GLY A 109 -2.20 9.54 -10.55
CA GLY A 109 -1.11 8.65 -10.24
C GLY A 109 -1.34 8.07 -8.85
N TRP A 110 -1.53 6.76 -8.79
CA TRP A 110 -1.67 6.09 -7.49
C TRP A 110 -0.34 6.14 -6.74
N GLY A 111 -0.37 6.33 -5.43
CA GLY A 111 0.85 6.51 -4.63
C GLY A 111 0.58 6.91 -3.19
N GLY A 112 1.54 7.61 -2.59
CA GLY A 112 1.54 7.90 -1.15
C GLY A 112 1.79 6.64 -0.30
N TYR A 113 1.86 6.80 1.02
CA TYR A 113 2.23 5.69 1.91
C TYR A 113 1.31 4.48 1.75
N ARG A 114 -0.01 4.66 1.75
CA ARG A 114 -0.92 3.52 1.59
C ARG A 114 -0.91 2.96 0.17
N GLY A 115 -0.64 3.79 -0.84
CA GLY A 115 -0.53 3.34 -2.23
C GLY A 115 0.70 2.47 -2.48
N MET A 116 1.73 2.54 -1.62
CA MET A 116 2.82 1.54 -1.62
C MET A 116 2.32 0.15 -1.20
N LEU A 117 1.34 0.11 -0.29
CA LEU A 117 0.90 -1.13 0.33
C LEU A 117 -0.22 -1.83 -0.47
N PHE A 118 -1.18 -1.08 -1.00
CA PHE A 118 -2.33 -1.66 -1.70
C PHE A 118 -2.82 -0.75 -2.81
N LYS A 119 -3.62 -1.31 -3.72
CA LYS A 119 -4.27 -0.62 -4.84
C LYS A 119 -5.66 -1.21 -5.09
N ALA A 120 -6.58 -0.38 -5.57
CA ALA A 120 -7.91 -0.81 -6.01
C ALA A 120 -8.07 -0.83 -7.53
N ALA A 121 -7.10 -0.28 -8.28
CA ALA A 121 -7.10 -0.20 -9.73
C ALA A 121 -5.74 -0.63 -10.29
N THR A 122 -5.73 -0.98 -11.58
CA THR A 122 -4.50 -1.23 -12.35
C THR A 122 -3.65 0.04 -12.37
N LEU A 123 -2.33 -0.12 -12.26
CA LEU A 123 -1.42 1.02 -12.31
C LEU A 123 -1.23 1.53 -13.74
N HIS A 124 -1.19 2.84 -13.85
CA HIS A 124 -0.97 3.57 -15.08
C HIS A 124 0.16 4.59 -14.88
N PRO A 125 0.90 4.96 -15.94
CA PRO A 125 1.83 6.08 -15.87
C PRO A 125 1.14 7.34 -15.36
N GLY A 126 1.86 8.13 -14.55
CA GLY A 126 1.36 9.41 -14.07
C GLY A 126 0.91 10.29 -15.23
N THR A 127 -0.34 10.75 -15.18
CA THR A 127 -0.99 11.47 -16.30
C THR A 127 -1.77 12.66 -15.77
N VAL A 128 -1.67 13.80 -16.45
CA VAL A 128 -2.50 14.98 -16.18
C VAL A 128 -3.72 14.92 -17.09
N TYR A 129 -4.91 14.93 -16.49
CA TYR A 129 -6.18 15.02 -17.21
C TYR A 129 -6.73 16.44 -17.07
N THR A 130 -7.09 17.06 -18.19
CA THR A 130 -7.70 18.39 -18.23
C THR A 130 -9.03 18.31 -19.00
N PHE A 131 -10.09 18.78 -18.36
CA PHE A 131 -11.46 18.74 -18.83
C PHE A 131 -11.96 20.16 -19.09
N LYS A 132 -12.77 20.31 -20.14
CA LYS A 132 -13.60 21.49 -20.40
C LYS A 132 -14.94 21.06 -21.01
N LEU A 133 -15.92 21.96 -21.02
CA LEU A 133 -17.17 21.72 -21.72
C LEU A 133 -16.92 21.48 -23.22
N GLY A 134 -17.57 20.45 -23.78
CA GLY A 134 -17.40 20.07 -25.19
C GLY A 134 -16.04 19.47 -25.55
N GLY A 135 -15.18 19.15 -24.57
CA GLY A 135 -13.91 18.48 -24.83
C GLY A 135 -14.10 17.09 -25.46
N ILE A 136 -13.33 16.79 -26.52
CA ILE A 136 -13.42 15.54 -27.29
C ILE A 136 -12.10 14.75 -27.32
N ALA A 137 -11.11 15.16 -26.51
CA ALA A 137 -9.83 14.48 -26.46
C ALA A 137 -9.99 13.03 -25.96
N GLU A 138 -9.30 12.10 -26.60
CA GLU A 138 -9.30 10.70 -26.16
C GLU A 138 -8.41 10.52 -24.94
N ALA A 139 -8.90 9.79 -23.94
CA ALA A 139 -8.06 9.37 -22.82
C ALA A 139 -7.05 8.32 -23.27
N PRO A 140 -5.87 8.25 -22.60
CA PRO A 140 -4.93 7.15 -22.80
C PRO A 140 -5.60 5.77 -22.70
N ALA A 141 -5.08 4.83 -23.47
CA ALA A 141 -5.55 3.46 -23.47
C ALA A 141 -5.48 2.84 -22.07
N LYS A 142 -6.50 2.05 -21.72
CA LYS A 142 -6.49 1.27 -20.49
C LYS A 142 -5.45 0.16 -20.60
N LEU A 143 -4.58 0.02 -19.60
CA LEU A 143 -3.56 -1.01 -19.57
C LEU A 143 -4.19 -2.32 -19.04
N PRO A 144 -3.67 -3.47 -19.45
CA PRO A 144 -4.09 -4.75 -18.87
C PRO A 144 -3.71 -4.80 -17.38
N SER A 145 -4.38 -5.68 -16.64
CA SER A 145 -4.08 -5.93 -15.23
C SER A 145 -2.59 -6.21 -15.02
N ASP A 146 -2.03 -5.61 -13.97
CA ASP A 146 -0.65 -5.80 -13.51
C ASP A 146 -0.52 -6.91 -12.45
N ALA A 147 -1.55 -7.76 -12.32
CA ALA A 147 -1.55 -8.88 -11.40
C ALA A 147 -0.49 -9.92 -11.79
N LYS A 148 0.34 -10.30 -10.82
CA LYS A 148 1.36 -11.36 -10.97
C LYS A 148 1.00 -12.56 -10.09
N PRO A 149 1.23 -13.81 -10.54
CA PRO A 149 1.03 -14.98 -9.69
C PRO A 149 2.02 -15.00 -8.53
N LEU A 150 1.70 -15.75 -7.47
CA LEU A 150 2.66 -16.05 -6.41
C LEU A 150 3.83 -16.86 -7.00
N THR A 151 5.04 -16.65 -6.49
CA THR A 151 6.19 -17.46 -6.88
C THR A 151 5.99 -18.94 -6.51
N VAL A 152 6.52 -19.83 -7.34
CA VAL A 152 6.53 -21.28 -7.09
C VAL A 152 7.78 -21.73 -6.34
N LEU A 153 8.75 -20.84 -6.12
CA LEU A 153 9.94 -21.14 -5.32
C LEU A 153 9.58 -21.41 -3.86
N ARG A 154 10.32 -22.31 -3.23
CA ARG A 154 10.06 -22.79 -1.87
C ARG A 154 11.34 -22.74 -1.03
N SER A 155 11.14 -22.66 0.28
CA SER A 155 12.19 -22.64 1.28
C SER A 155 12.10 -23.92 2.13
N ASP A 156 13.24 -24.49 2.49
CA ASP A 156 13.42 -25.59 3.45
C ASP A 156 13.93 -25.09 4.81
N ALA A 157 13.94 -23.77 5.03
CA ALA A 157 14.45 -23.14 6.24
C ALA A 157 13.74 -23.60 7.51
N SER A 158 14.51 -23.62 8.60
CA SER A 158 13.99 -23.93 9.93
C SER A 158 13.00 -22.87 10.42
N PRO A 159 12.12 -23.21 11.39
CA PRO A 159 11.26 -22.23 12.06
C PRO A 159 12.04 -21.05 12.67
N GLU A 160 13.26 -21.29 13.12
CA GLU A 160 14.13 -20.24 13.66
C GLU A 160 14.58 -19.26 12.56
N GLN A 161 15.08 -19.76 11.43
CA GLN A 161 15.48 -18.95 10.27
C GLN A 161 14.31 -18.11 9.75
N MET A 162 13.12 -18.72 9.68
CA MET A 162 11.89 -17.99 9.36
C MET A 162 11.60 -16.86 10.36
N GLY A 163 11.71 -17.14 11.66
CA GLY A 163 11.54 -16.13 12.72
C GLY A 163 12.50 -14.95 12.63
N ARG A 164 13.78 -15.23 12.39
CA ARG A 164 14.79 -14.18 12.16
C ARG A 164 14.46 -13.39 10.89
N GLY A 165 13.98 -14.07 9.85
CA GLY A 165 13.57 -13.45 8.59
C GLY A 165 12.39 -12.50 8.73
N ILE A 166 11.38 -12.89 9.50
CA ILE A 166 10.22 -12.03 9.81
C ILE A 166 10.70 -10.76 10.52
N THR A 167 11.52 -10.89 11.57
CA THR A 167 12.09 -9.73 12.29
C THR A 167 12.80 -8.76 11.36
N ALA A 168 13.74 -9.28 10.57
CA ALA A 168 14.56 -8.48 9.67
C ALA A 168 13.71 -7.84 8.55
N PHE A 169 12.75 -8.57 7.98
CA PHE A 169 11.82 -8.02 7.01
C PHE A 169 11.00 -6.86 7.59
N PHE A 170 10.48 -7.05 8.81
CA PHE A 170 9.65 -6.05 9.48
C PHE A 170 10.43 -4.78 9.80
N GLN A 171 11.70 -4.93 10.13
CA GLN A 171 12.59 -3.82 10.45
C GLN A 171 13.02 -3.04 9.19
N TYR A 172 13.35 -3.73 8.10
CA TYR A 172 14.04 -3.10 6.97
C TYR A 172 13.19 -2.98 5.68
N CYS A 173 12.23 -3.88 5.47
CA CYS A 173 11.53 -4.03 4.19
C CYS A 173 10.05 -3.59 4.26
N LEU A 174 9.42 -3.73 5.43
CA LEU A 174 7.98 -3.53 5.64
C LEU A 174 7.50 -2.15 5.19
N GLY A 175 8.30 -1.10 5.41
CA GLY A 175 7.92 0.27 5.06
C GLY A 175 7.53 0.46 3.59
N CYS A 176 8.09 -0.37 2.69
CA CYS A 176 7.78 -0.34 1.25
C CYS A 176 7.04 -1.60 0.77
N HIS A 177 7.35 -2.79 1.30
CA HIS A 177 6.88 -4.08 0.78
C HIS A 177 5.79 -4.78 1.64
N ALA A 178 5.09 -4.06 2.52
CA ALA A 178 4.32 -4.64 3.64
C ALA A 178 3.26 -5.72 3.31
N THR A 179 2.72 -5.73 2.10
CA THR A 179 1.60 -6.63 1.68
C THR A 179 2.10 -7.83 0.90
N THR A 180 3.23 -8.39 1.35
CA THR A 180 3.83 -9.58 0.74
C THR A 180 2.79 -10.71 0.68
N GLY A 181 2.52 -11.20 -0.53
CA GLY A 181 1.53 -12.21 -0.87
C GLY A 181 0.12 -11.68 -1.18
N LEU A 182 -0.20 -10.45 -0.78
CA LEU A 182 -1.55 -9.87 -0.87
C LEU A 182 -1.76 -8.96 -2.10
N GLY A 183 -0.76 -8.84 -2.99
CA GLY A 183 -0.90 -8.17 -4.28
C GLY A 183 -0.13 -6.86 -4.43
N GLY A 184 0.37 -6.29 -3.34
CA GLY A 184 1.18 -5.06 -3.39
C GLY A 184 0.38 -3.81 -3.74
N GLY A 185 1.11 -2.68 -3.80
CA GLY A 185 0.61 -1.40 -4.30
C GLY A 185 1.40 -0.97 -5.51
N VAL A 186 1.99 0.24 -5.45
CA VAL A 186 2.97 0.74 -6.44
C VAL A 186 4.35 0.13 -6.28
N VAL A 187 4.65 -0.43 -5.10
CA VAL A 187 5.87 -1.19 -4.83
C VAL A 187 5.59 -2.68 -5.07
N PRO A 188 6.53 -3.44 -5.67
CA PRO A 188 6.32 -4.87 -5.94
C PRO A 188 6.01 -5.69 -4.68
N ASP A 189 5.02 -6.57 -4.80
CA ASP A 189 4.79 -7.67 -3.86
C ASP A 189 5.90 -8.73 -4.04
N LEU A 190 6.77 -8.87 -3.03
CA LEU A 190 7.94 -9.71 -3.13
C LEU A 190 7.61 -11.21 -3.25
N ALA A 191 6.46 -11.68 -2.73
CA ALA A 191 6.02 -13.07 -2.89
C ALA A 191 5.48 -13.37 -4.30
N ARG A 192 5.35 -12.35 -5.15
CA ARG A 192 4.96 -12.45 -6.56
C ARG A 192 6.12 -12.13 -7.50
N SER A 193 7.34 -12.08 -6.96
CA SER A 193 8.55 -11.87 -7.74
C SER A 193 8.88 -13.09 -8.59
N THR A 194 9.48 -12.85 -9.75
CA THR A 194 9.96 -13.91 -10.65
C THR A 194 11.24 -14.56 -10.10
N ASP A 195 11.57 -15.76 -10.58
CA ASP A 195 12.82 -16.45 -10.26
C ASP A 195 14.06 -15.58 -10.50
N ALA A 196 14.04 -14.73 -11.53
CA ALA A 196 15.12 -13.79 -11.81
C ALA A 196 15.41 -12.82 -10.63
N VAL A 197 14.41 -12.40 -9.85
CA VAL A 197 14.62 -11.54 -8.69
C VAL A 197 15.34 -12.32 -7.60
N PHE A 198 14.93 -13.57 -7.34
CA PHE A 198 15.56 -14.42 -6.33
C PHE A 198 16.96 -14.92 -6.75
N ASN A 199 17.19 -15.12 -8.04
CA ASN A 199 18.52 -15.50 -8.57
C ASN A 199 19.52 -14.33 -8.53
N ASN A 200 19.04 -13.08 -8.50
CA ASN A 200 19.85 -11.87 -8.40
C ASN A 200 19.64 -11.14 -7.06
N TRP A 201 19.23 -11.88 -6.02
CA TRP A 201 18.81 -11.32 -4.73
C TRP A 201 19.87 -10.41 -4.10
N ASP A 202 21.11 -10.89 -4.09
CA ASP A 202 22.26 -10.14 -3.60
C ASP A 202 22.55 -8.88 -4.41
N GLN A 203 22.49 -8.97 -5.75
CA GLN A 203 22.75 -7.82 -6.61
C GLN A 203 21.71 -6.72 -6.40
N ILE A 204 20.45 -7.11 -6.20
CA ILE A 204 19.34 -6.18 -5.99
C ILE A 204 19.44 -5.53 -4.61
N VAL A 205 19.61 -6.32 -3.55
CA VAL A 205 19.44 -5.83 -2.17
C VAL A 205 20.76 -5.31 -1.57
N PHE A 206 21.91 -5.88 -1.95
CA PHE A 206 23.23 -5.53 -1.39
C PHE A 206 24.13 -4.74 -2.34
N GLU A 207 24.04 -5.00 -3.65
CA GLU A 207 24.93 -4.34 -4.62
C GLU A 207 24.24 -3.15 -5.33
N GLY A 208 22.98 -2.89 -5.00
CA GLY A 208 22.28 -1.69 -5.44
C GLY A 208 21.85 -1.71 -6.91
N ALA A 209 21.67 -2.88 -7.52
CA ALA A 209 21.30 -2.99 -8.94
C ALA A 209 20.01 -2.23 -9.31
N LEU A 210 19.13 -1.97 -8.33
CA LEU A 210 17.88 -1.21 -8.50
C LEU A 210 17.85 0.13 -7.75
N GLU A 211 19.01 0.67 -7.32
CA GLU A 211 19.09 1.98 -6.63
C GLU A 211 18.46 3.11 -7.46
N HIS A 212 18.73 3.13 -8.77
CA HIS A 212 18.17 4.11 -9.69
C HIS A 212 16.63 4.05 -9.80
N ASN A 213 16.02 2.92 -9.41
CA ASN A 213 14.57 2.74 -9.33
C ASN A 213 14.00 3.01 -7.94
N GLY A 214 14.84 3.43 -6.98
CA GLY A 214 14.44 3.73 -5.61
C GLY A 214 14.48 2.55 -4.64
N MET A 215 14.98 1.38 -5.03
CA MET A 215 15.28 0.28 -4.10
C MET A 215 16.61 0.57 -3.39
N PRO A 216 16.63 0.83 -2.07
CA PRO A 216 17.87 1.18 -1.38
C PRO A 216 18.86 0.03 -1.35
N ASN A 217 20.15 0.37 -1.39
CA ASN A 217 21.22 -0.57 -1.10
C ASN A 217 21.30 -0.80 0.41
N MET A 218 21.14 -2.06 0.79
CA MET A 218 21.04 -2.48 2.18
C MET A 218 22.37 -2.99 2.74
N SER A 219 23.47 -2.86 1.99
CA SER A 219 24.81 -3.15 2.51
C SER A 219 25.10 -2.26 3.71
N GLY A 220 25.60 -2.84 4.79
CA GLY A 220 25.82 -2.15 6.07
C GLY A 220 24.57 -1.96 6.94
N HIS A 221 23.38 -2.29 6.44
CA HIS A 221 22.13 -2.25 7.20
C HIS A 221 21.57 -3.65 7.50
N VAL A 222 21.80 -4.60 6.60
CA VAL A 222 21.38 -6.00 6.73
C VAL A 222 22.64 -6.86 6.55
N SER A 223 22.74 -7.98 7.27
CA SER A 223 23.78 -9.00 7.05
C SER A 223 23.36 -10.01 5.98
N LYS A 224 24.32 -10.72 5.37
CA LYS A 224 24.01 -11.76 4.37
C LYS A 224 23.10 -12.86 4.92
N GLU A 225 23.28 -13.22 6.18
CA GLU A 225 22.42 -14.18 6.87
C GLU A 225 20.99 -13.65 7.05
N GLU A 226 20.83 -12.40 7.52
CA GLU A 226 19.52 -11.77 7.62
C GLU A 226 18.83 -11.66 6.26
N LEU A 227 19.60 -11.39 5.20
CA LEU A 227 19.08 -11.32 3.84
C LEU A 227 18.52 -12.66 3.35
N GLU A 228 19.22 -13.77 3.58
CA GLU A 228 18.70 -15.10 3.25
C GLU A 228 17.50 -15.47 4.14
N ASN A 229 17.52 -15.11 5.42
CA ASN A 229 16.37 -15.29 6.30
C ASN A 229 15.13 -14.52 5.81
N ILE A 230 15.30 -13.28 5.34
CA ILE A 230 14.23 -12.49 4.71
C ILE A 230 13.68 -13.22 3.48
N ARG A 231 14.56 -13.76 2.63
CA ARG A 231 14.17 -14.54 1.45
C ARG A 231 13.35 -15.77 1.86
N HIS A 232 13.76 -16.50 2.90
CA HIS A 232 13.01 -17.64 3.42
C HIS A 232 11.59 -17.25 3.85
N PHE A 233 11.43 -16.14 4.58
CA PHE A 233 10.13 -15.62 4.97
C PHE A 233 9.24 -15.31 3.75
N ILE A 234 9.75 -14.61 2.74
CA ILE A 234 9.00 -14.26 1.53
C ILE A 234 8.50 -15.53 0.81
N LEU A 235 9.36 -16.55 0.68
CA LEU A 235 9.02 -17.82 0.05
C LEU A 235 8.01 -18.63 0.86
N PHE A 236 8.06 -18.56 2.19
CA PHE A 236 7.03 -19.12 3.06
C PHE A 236 5.68 -18.46 2.82
N THR A 237 5.62 -17.13 2.78
CA THR A 237 4.38 -16.39 2.51
C THR A 237 3.78 -16.78 1.17
N ALA A 238 4.61 -16.89 0.13
CA ALA A 238 4.17 -17.35 -1.19
C ALA A 238 3.57 -18.77 -1.15
N LYS A 239 4.26 -19.72 -0.48
CA LYS A 239 3.77 -21.09 -0.30
C LYS A 239 2.44 -21.11 0.45
N ALA A 240 2.37 -20.46 1.61
CA ALA A 240 1.22 -20.45 2.49
C ALA A 240 -0.05 -20.02 1.75
N PHE A 241 0.00 -18.89 1.02
CA PHE A 241 -1.16 -18.42 0.27
C PHE A 241 -1.44 -19.25 -0.99
N SER A 242 -0.42 -19.82 -1.64
CA SER A 242 -0.64 -20.74 -2.77
C SER A 242 -1.36 -22.02 -2.37
N GLU A 243 -1.22 -22.45 -1.11
CA GLU A 243 -1.87 -23.63 -0.53
C GLU A 243 -3.21 -23.30 0.15
N GLY A 244 -3.68 -22.05 0.08
CA GLY A 244 -4.96 -21.62 0.65
C GLY A 244 -4.96 -21.54 2.18
N MET A 245 -3.80 -21.34 2.81
CA MET A 245 -3.70 -21.15 4.26
C MET A 245 -4.59 -19.99 4.71
N SER A 246 -5.39 -20.20 5.76
CA SER A 246 -6.28 -19.15 6.26
C SER A 246 -5.47 -17.99 6.86
N PRO A 247 -6.01 -16.76 6.90
CA PRO A 247 -5.33 -15.64 7.53
C PRO A 247 -4.97 -15.89 9.01
N ILE A 248 -5.80 -16.65 9.74
CA ILE A 248 -5.58 -16.98 11.15
C ILE A 248 -4.43 -17.97 11.29
N ASP A 249 -4.39 -19.02 10.46
CA ASP A 249 -3.30 -20.00 10.49
C ASP A 249 -1.98 -19.38 10.07
N TYR A 250 -2.01 -18.50 9.07
CA TYR A 250 -0.85 -17.74 8.64
C TYR A 250 -0.30 -16.86 9.78
N ALA A 251 -1.16 -16.07 10.43
CA ALA A 251 -0.77 -15.24 11.57
C ALA A 251 -0.23 -16.08 12.75
N THR A 252 -0.84 -17.24 13.01
CA THR A 252 -0.38 -18.18 14.05
C THR A 252 1.02 -18.69 13.76
N ASN A 253 1.27 -19.14 12.52
CA ASN A 253 2.60 -19.60 12.10
C ASN A 253 3.65 -18.50 12.21
N LEU A 254 3.34 -17.26 11.78
CA LEU A 254 4.25 -16.13 11.94
C LEU A 254 4.60 -15.88 13.41
N GLY A 255 3.59 -15.90 14.29
CA GLY A 255 3.80 -15.74 15.74
C GLY A 255 4.70 -16.83 16.32
N THR A 256 4.50 -18.08 15.92
CA THR A 256 5.33 -19.21 16.36
C THR A 256 6.78 -19.08 15.87
N PHE A 257 6.99 -18.79 14.58
CA PHE A 257 8.34 -18.63 14.03
C PHE A 257 9.07 -17.46 14.67
N GLN A 258 8.40 -16.31 14.78
CA GLN A 258 8.94 -15.12 15.44
C GLN A 258 9.38 -15.42 16.87
N TYR A 259 8.54 -16.11 17.65
CA TYR A 259 8.89 -16.52 19.02
C TYR A 259 10.15 -17.38 19.07
N ILE A 260 10.26 -18.40 18.20
CA ILE A 260 11.42 -19.30 18.14
C ILE A 260 12.70 -18.51 17.79
N GLY A 261 12.63 -17.65 16.75
CA GLY A 261 13.76 -16.82 16.35
C GLY A 261 14.22 -15.87 17.46
N ASP A 262 13.28 -15.27 18.19
CA ASP A 262 13.60 -14.39 19.32
C ASP A 262 14.27 -15.14 20.48
N GLN A 263 13.83 -16.36 20.80
CA GLN A 263 14.46 -17.18 21.84
C GLN A 263 15.89 -17.56 21.46
N ALA A 264 16.13 -17.96 20.21
CA ALA A 264 17.46 -18.33 19.75
C ALA A 264 18.44 -17.13 19.85
N ARG A 265 18.01 -15.95 19.44
CA ARG A 265 18.79 -14.71 19.56
C ARG A 265 19.12 -14.36 21.02
N LEU A 266 18.18 -14.58 21.95
CA LEU A 266 18.40 -14.35 23.37
C LEU A 266 19.43 -15.33 23.96
N ALA A 267 19.37 -16.60 23.58
CA ALA A 267 20.33 -17.60 24.00
C ALA A 267 21.76 -17.27 23.51
N GLU A 268 21.90 -16.83 22.26
CA GLU A 268 23.20 -16.40 21.70
C GLU A 268 23.78 -15.19 22.44
N ALA A 269 22.93 -14.23 22.84
CA ALA A 269 23.37 -13.07 23.60
C ALA A 269 23.87 -13.46 24.99
N GLN A 270 23.19 -14.40 25.66
CA GLN A 270 23.59 -14.92 26.97
C GLN A 270 24.89 -15.73 26.95
N LEU A 271 25.26 -16.31 25.80
CA LEU A 271 26.53 -17.03 25.62
C LEU A 271 27.72 -16.11 25.34
N LYS A 272 27.46 -14.83 25.02
CA LYS A 272 28.50 -13.82 24.73
C LYS A 272 28.82 -12.92 25.93
N ASP A 273 27.98 -12.95 26.97
CA ASP A 273 28.16 -12.27 28.27
C ASP A 273 28.85 -13.19 29.28
#